data_AF-A0A6C0M5V5-F1
#
_entry.id   AF-A0A6C0M5V5-F1
#
_cell.length_a   1.000
_cell.length_b   1.000
_cell.length_c   1.000
_cell.angle_alpha   90.00
_cell.angle_beta   90.00
_cell.angle_gamma   90.00
#
_symmetry.space_group_name_H-M   'P 1'
#
loop_
_entity.id
_entity.type
_entity.pdbx_description
1 polymer ?
#
loop_
_entity_poly.entity_id
_entity_poly.type
_entity_poly.pdbx_seq_one_letter_code
_entity_poly.pdbx_strand_id
1 'polypeptide(L)'
;MKESSSSSSSSSTSNNPPAAVTKTHHELSSEWTLWAHLPHDTDWSLKSYIKLYDFNTVEQAVSVTEMLPPKLVVNCMLFLMREGITPIWEDVRNRNGGCFSYKVSNKDVPDCWRQLTYALVGNCISANKALLPVVNGITISPKKNFCIVKIWLANCKFQNAAVINEFTGITSHGCLFKKHTPEY
;
A
#
# COMPACT_ATOMS: atom_id res chain seq x y z
N MET A 1 62.42 41.36 46.16
CA MET A 1 61.21 41.63 45.36
C MET A 1 61.37 41.04 43.96
N LYS A 2 60.75 39.88 43.71
CA LYS A 2 60.26 39.39 42.41
C LYS A 2 59.51 38.09 42.69
N GLU A 3 58.19 38.15 42.55
CA GLU A 3 57.27 37.03 42.71
C GLU A 3 57.29 36.15 41.45
N SER A 4 57.25 34.84 41.64
CA SER A 4 57.10 33.84 40.58
C SER A 4 55.63 33.49 40.45
N SER A 5 55.04 33.77 39.30
CA SER A 5 53.69 33.36 38.92
C SER A 5 53.76 32.11 38.04
N SER A 6 53.10 31.02 38.45
CA SER A 6 52.83 29.85 37.60
C SER A 6 51.33 29.82 37.28
N SER A 7 51.02 29.98 35.99
CA SER A 7 49.68 29.95 35.41
C SER A 7 49.18 28.51 35.24
N SER A 8 48.01 28.20 35.81
CA SER A 8 47.24 26.99 35.54
C SER A 8 46.40 27.17 34.27
N SER A 9 46.55 26.24 33.31
CA SER A 9 45.72 26.15 32.11
C SER A 9 44.42 25.38 32.44
N SER A 10 43.29 26.05 32.33
CA SER A 10 41.97 25.42 32.40
C SER A 10 41.56 24.93 31.01
N SER A 11 41.48 23.61 30.84
CA SER A 11 40.86 22.97 29.67
C SER A 11 39.33 23.06 29.82
N SER A 12 38.71 23.85 28.93
CA SER A 12 37.25 23.97 28.82
C SER A 12 36.70 22.82 27.97
N THR A 13 36.15 21.80 28.64
CA THR A 13 35.37 20.75 27.99
C THR A 13 34.00 21.30 27.60
N SER A 14 33.78 21.52 26.30
CA SER A 14 32.49 21.88 25.73
C SER A 14 31.55 20.66 25.73
N ASN A 15 30.70 20.53 26.73
CA ASN A 15 29.59 19.58 26.73
C ASN A 15 28.45 20.13 25.87
N ASN A 16 28.41 19.80 24.58
CA ASN A 16 27.20 19.93 23.79
C ASN A 16 26.30 18.71 24.07
N PRO A 17 25.03 18.88 24.46
CA PRO A 17 24.10 17.76 24.57
C PRO A 17 23.88 17.15 23.18
N PRO A 18 23.67 15.82 23.08
CA PRO A 18 23.36 15.18 21.81
C PRO A 18 22.07 15.80 21.25
N ALA A 19 22.13 16.28 20.01
CA ALA A 19 20.98 16.82 19.31
C ALA A 19 19.83 15.81 19.39
N ALA A 20 18.67 16.27 19.89
CA ALA A 20 17.46 15.45 19.94
C ALA A 20 17.17 14.96 18.51
N VAL A 21 17.31 13.65 18.28
CA VAL A 21 16.91 13.03 17.02
C VAL A 21 15.39 13.14 16.95
N THR A 22 14.90 14.18 16.29
CA THR A 22 13.50 14.27 15.92
C THR A 22 13.22 13.12 14.97
N LYS A 23 12.39 12.16 15.40
CA LYS A 23 11.91 11.08 14.53
C LYS A 23 11.04 11.72 13.45
N THR A 24 11.66 12.09 12.34
CA THR A 24 10.97 12.58 11.16
C THR A 24 10.38 11.37 10.44
N HIS A 25 9.05 11.35 10.33
CA HIS A 25 8.36 10.36 9.51
C HIS A 25 8.37 10.82 8.05
N HIS A 26 8.37 9.87 7.12
CA HIS A 26 8.39 10.18 5.69
C HIS A 26 6.96 10.17 5.15
N GLU A 27 6.45 11.34 4.75
CA GLU A 27 5.10 11.45 4.19
C GLU A 27 4.99 10.78 2.82
N LEU A 28 3.86 10.10 2.61
CA LEU A 28 3.46 9.57 1.32
C LEU A 28 2.80 10.66 0.49
N SER A 29 2.87 10.53 -0.84
CA SER A 29 2.18 11.44 -1.76
C SER A 29 0.64 11.41 -1.65
N SER A 30 0.10 10.43 -0.94
CA SER A 30 -1.34 10.18 -0.82
C SER A 30 -1.60 9.41 0.48
N GLU A 31 -2.75 9.66 1.08
CA GLU A 31 -3.26 8.86 2.19
C GLU A 31 -3.94 7.60 1.67
N TRP A 32 -3.84 6.52 2.45
CA TRP A 32 -4.35 5.21 2.10
C TRP A 32 -5.14 4.61 3.26
N THR A 33 -6.17 3.86 2.93
CA THR A 33 -7.01 3.14 3.87
C THR A 33 -6.94 1.64 3.58
N LEU A 34 -6.57 0.86 4.61
CA LEU A 34 -6.69 -0.59 4.61
C LEU A 34 -8.10 -0.98 5.07
N TRP A 35 -8.75 -1.86 4.29
CA TRP A 35 -10.05 -2.43 4.60
C TRP A 35 -9.99 -3.96 4.59
N ALA A 36 -10.95 -4.57 5.28
CA ALA A 36 -11.23 -6.00 5.19
C ALA A 36 -12.71 -6.26 4.92
N HIS A 37 -12.99 -7.39 4.29
CA HIS A 37 -14.31 -7.97 4.18
C HIS A 37 -14.22 -9.47 4.48
N LEU A 38 -15.21 -10.01 5.21
CA LEU A 38 -15.18 -11.40 5.63
C LEU A 38 -15.54 -12.32 4.45
N PRO A 39 -14.75 -13.38 4.15
CA PRO A 39 -14.99 -14.21 2.97
C PRO A 39 -16.34 -14.94 2.92
N HIS A 40 -17.00 -15.09 4.07
CA HIS A 40 -18.28 -15.77 4.22
C HIS A 40 -19.45 -14.79 4.33
N ASP A 41 -19.16 -13.49 4.41
CA ASP A 41 -20.21 -12.49 4.37
C ASP A 41 -20.72 -12.38 2.93
N THR A 42 -22.04 -12.26 2.80
CA THR A 42 -22.74 -12.20 1.51
C THR A 42 -23.36 -10.83 1.29
N ASP A 43 -23.31 -9.94 2.30
CA ASP A 43 -23.63 -8.54 2.13
C ASP A 43 -22.45 -7.85 1.43
N TRP A 44 -22.63 -7.46 0.17
CA TRP A 44 -21.63 -6.73 -0.59
C TRP A 44 -21.81 -5.21 -0.52
N SER A 45 -22.75 -4.73 0.31
CA SER A 45 -22.88 -3.31 0.59
C SER A 45 -21.71 -2.81 1.43
N LEU A 46 -21.45 -1.49 1.39
CA LEU A 46 -20.36 -0.87 2.15
C LEU A 46 -20.37 -1.20 3.65
N LYS A 47 -21.53 -1.56 4.22
CA LYS A 47 -21.69 -1.84 5.66
C LYS A 47 -20.89 -3.05 6.14
N SER A 48 -20.65 -4.02 5.26
CA SER A 48 -19.88 -5.24 5.57
C SER A 48 -18.37 -5.06 5.40
N TYR A 49 -17.94 -3.90 4.89
CA TYR A 49 -16.52 -3.57 4.72
C TYR A 49 -16.01 -2.85 5.96
N ILE A 50 -15.03 -3.45 6.60
CA ILE A 50 -14.45 -2.97 7.85
C ILE A 50 -13.22 -2.15 7.53
N LYS A 51 -13.26 -0.86 7.85
CA LYS A 51 -12.10 0.02 7.82
C LYS A 51 -11.15 -0.39 8.94
N LEU A 52 -9.92 -0.78 8.60
CA LEU A 52 -8.92 -1.26 9.56
C LEU A 52 -7.95 -0.16 9.99
N TYR A 53 -7.38 0.58 9.04
CA TYR A 53 -6.35 1.57 9.35
C TYR A 53 -6.19 2.60 8.22
N ASP A 54 -6.03 3.87 8.59
CA ASP A 54 -5.58 4.93 7.70
C ASP A 54 -4.10 5.24 7.93
N PHE A 55 -3.38 5.54 6.87
CA PHE A 55 -1.99 5.95 6.98
C PHE A 55 -1.55 6.86 5.83
N ASN A 56 -0.61 7.73 6.15
CA ASN A 56 -0.04 8.69 5.21
C ASN A 56 1.49 8.78 5.31
N THR A 57 2.15 7.86 6.03
CA THR A 57 3.61 7.80 6.13
C THR A 57 4.17 6.45 5.66
N VAL A 58 5.43 6.44 5.22
CA VAL A 58 6.16 5.24 4.80
C VAL A 58 6.28 4.26 5.98
N GLU A 59 6.57 4.76 7.19
CA GLU A 59 6.74 3.91 8.37
C GLU A 59 5.44 3.18 8.73
N GLN A 60 4.30 3.86 8.61
CA GLN A 60 2.99 3.24 8.81
C GLN A 60 2.68 2.23 7.70
N ALA A 61 3.03 2.53 6.44
CA ALA A 61 2.86 1.58 5.34
C ALA A 61 3.66 0.29 5.54
N VAL A 62 4.91 0.40 6.00
CA VAL A 62 5.73 -0.76 6.37
C VAL A 62 5.12 -1.48 7.56
N SER A 63 4.74 -0.74 8.60
CA SER A 63 4.17 -1.32 9.83
C SER A 63 2.90 -2.13 9.53
N VAL A 64 1.94 -1.55 8.80
CA VAL A 64 0.68 -2.25 8.48
C VAL A 64 0.92 -3.46 7.57
N THR A 65 1.89 -3.38 6.66
CA THR A 65 2.21 -4.48 5.74
C THR A 65 2.85 -5.65 6.46
N GLU A 66 3.84 -5.39 7.33
CA GLU A 66 4.61 -6.43 8.01
C GLU A 66 3.91 -6.97 9.28
N MET A 67 2.97 -6.20 9.88
CA MET A 67 2.19 -6.67 11.03
C MET A 67 1.06 -7.62 10.65
N LEU A 68 0.61 -7.64 9.40
CA LEU A 68 -0.43 -8.57 8.94
C LEU A 68 0.13 -9.99 8.86
N PRO A 69 -0.41 -10.96 9.63
CA PRO A 69 0.07 -12.33 9.55
C PRO A 69 -0.16 -12.91 8.14
N PRO A 70 0.79 -13.66 7.55
CA PRO A 70 0.62 -14.24 6.23
C PRO A 70 -0.67 -15.06 6.06
N LYS A 71 -1.10 -15.75 7.12
CA LYS A 71 -2.37 -16.49 7.14
C LYS A 71 -3.59 -15.58 6.95
N LEU A 72 -3.57 -14.36 7.49
CA LEU A 72 -4.64 -13.39 7.31
C LEU A 72 -4.64 -12.90 5.86
N VAL A 73 -3.47 -12.53 5.32
CA VAL A 73 -3.33 -12.06 3.93
C VAL A 73 -3.86 -13.08 2.92
N VAL A 74 -3.67 -14.38 3.16
CA VAL A 74 -4.16 -15.45 2.28
C VAL A 74 -5.64 -15.76 2.46
N ASN A 75 -6.22 -15.54 3.65
CA ASN A 75 -7.56 -16.04 4.00
C ASN A 75 -8.62 -14.95 4.18
N CYS A 76 -8.26 -13.67 4.25
CA CYS A 76 -9.22 -12.56 4.32
C CYS A 76 -9.32 -11.82 2.99
N MET A 77 -10.47 -11.22 2.71
CA MET A 77 -10.54 -10.24 1.62
C MET A 77 -9.95 -8.93 2.13
N LEU A 78 -8.85 -8.50 1.53
CA LEU A 78 -8.14 -7.26 1.90
C LEU A 78 -8.18 -6.28 0.75
N PHE A 79 -8.29 -5.00 1.10
CA PHE A 79 -8.34 -3.90 0.15
C PHE A 79 -7.45 -2.79 0.66
N LEU A 80 -6.55 -2.29 -0.18
CA LEU A 80 -5.79 -1.09 0.10
C LEU A 80 -6.20 -0.04 -0.93
N MET A 81 -6.98 0.94 -0.48
CA MET A 81 -7.57 1.96 -1.33
C MET A 81 -6.98 3.31 -0.98
N ARG A 82 -6.85 4.19 -1.96
CA ARG A 82 -6.54 5.61 -1.72
C ARG A 82 -7.66 6.21 -0.86
N GLU A 83 -7.32 7.11 0.06
CA GLU A 83 -8.27 7.77 0.96
C GLU A 83 -9.43 8.40 0.17
N GLY A 84 -10.63 8.36 0.75
CA GLY A 84 -11.86 8.84 0.12
C GLY A 84 -12.45 7.92 -0.95
N ILE A 85 -11.80 6.79 -1.27
CA ILE A 85 -12.29 5.79 -2.23
C ILE A 85 -12.67 4.51 -1.48
N THR A 86 -13.95 4.16 -1.54
CA THR A 86 -14.44 2.93 -0.91
C THR A 86 -14.11 1.68 -1.73
N PRO A 87 -13.94 0.51 -1.10
CA PRO A 87 -13.55 -0.75 -1.75
C PRO A 87 -14.69 -1.44 -2.53
N ILE A 88 -15.67 -0.66 -3.02
CA ILE A 88 -16.80 -1.14 -3.81
C ILE A 88 -16.78 -0.51 -5.21
N TRP A 89 -17.32 -1.25 -6.17
CA TRP A 89 -17.44 -0.85 -7.57
C TRP A 89 -18.44 0.30 -7.82
N GLU A 90 -19.44 0.54 -6.95
CA GLU A 90 -20.38 1.67 -7.07
C GLU A 90 -19.76 3.02 -6.71
N ASP A 91 -18.61 3.03 -6.02
CA ASP A 91 -17.90 4.27 -5.68
C ASP A 91 -17.70 5.13 -6.94
N VAL A 92 -17.93 6.43 -6.84
CA VAL A 92 -17.84 7.37 -7.96
C VAL A 92 -16.49 7.31 -8.67
N ARG A 93 -15.42 7.01 -7.92
CA ARG A 93 -14.06 6.86 -8.46
C ARG A 93 -13.82 5.50 -9.11
N ASN A 94 -14.59 4.47 -8.78
CA ASN A 94 -14.42 3.11 -9.30
C ASN A 94 -15.40 2.76 -10.42
N ARG A 95 -16.62 3.30 -10.41
CA ARG A 95 -17.72 2.84 -11.28
C ARG A 95 -17.48 2.92 -12.78
N ASN A 96 -16.73 3.93 -13.21
CA ASN A 96 -16.36 4.13 -14.62
C ASN A 96 -15.04 3.45 -14.99
N GLY A 97 -14.47 2.72 -14.03
CA GLY A 97 -13.17 2.11 -14.07
C GLY A 97 -13.16 0.66 -14.50
N GLY A 98 -12.03 0.03 -14.23
CA GLY A 98 -11.84 -1.40 -14.37
C GLY A 98 -10.70 -1.86 -13.49
N CYS A 99 -10.38 -3.14 -13.58
CA CYS A 99 -9.27 -3.70 -12.85
C CYS A 99 -8.46 -4.67 -13.70
N PHE A 100 -7.15 -4.69 -13.47
CA PHE A 100 -6.31 -5.82 -13.82
C PHE A 100 -6.54 -6.91 -12.79
N SER A 101 -6.78 -8.14 -13.23
CA SER A 101 -7.08 -9.29 -12.38
C SER A 101 -6.07 -10.40 -12.63
N TYR A 102 -5.44 -10.83 -11.54
CA TYR A 102 -4.38 -11.82 -11.52
C TYR A 102 -4.78 -13.02 -10.66
N LYS A 103 -4.34 -14.20 -11.07
CA LYS A 103 -4.47 -15.43 -10.29
C LYS A 103 -3.13 -15.73 -9.62
N VAL A 104 -3.04 -15.53 -8.32
CA VAL A 104 -1.78 -15.68 -7.56
C VAL A 104 -1.87 -16.91 -6.66
N SER A 105 -0.89 -17.80 -6.73
CA SER A 105 -0.90 -19.00 -5.91
C SER A 105 -0.75 -18.66 -4.42
N ASN A 106 -1.39 -19.42 -3.52
CA ASN A 106 -1.42 -19.07 -2.09
C ASN A 106 -0.02 -18.92 -1.45
N LYS A 107 1.00 -19.62 -1.97
CA LYS A 107 2.39 -19.50 -1.51
C LYS A 107 3.00 -18.13 -1.83
N ASP A 108 2.55 -17.49 -2.90
CA ASP A 108 3.12 -16.24 -3.44
C ASP A 108 2.36 -15.01 -2.92
N VAL A 109 1.13 -15.20 -2.42
CA VAL A 109 0.22 -14.13 -2.00
C VAL A 109 0.80 -13.19 -0.94
N PRO A 110 1.46 -13.66 0.15
CA PRO A 110 2.02 -12.75 1.15
C PRO A 110 3.09 -11.82 0.58
N ASP A 111 3.99 -12.35 -0.24
CA ASP A 111 5.04 -11.56 -0.88
C ASP A 111 4.49 -10.63 -1.98
N CYS A 112 3.53 -11.13 -2.77
CA CYS A 112 2.76 -10.34 -3.73
C CYS A 112 2.11 -9.13 -3.05
N TRP A 113 1.42 -9.33 -1.92
CA TRP A 113 0.74 -8.26 -1.19
C TRP A 113 1.71 -7.18 -0.73
N ARG A 114 2.84 -7.61 -0.15
CA ARG A 114 3.89 -6.71 0.33
C ARG A 114 4.47 -5.88 -0.81
N GLN A 115 4.92 -6.53 -1.90
CA GLN A 115 5.49 -5.84 -3.05
C GLN A 115 4.50 -4.87 -3.70
N LEU A 116 3.25 -5.29 -3.90
CA LEU A 116 2.21 -4.43 -4.45
C LEU A 116 1.89 -3.25 -3.54
N THR A 117 1.83 -3.46 -2.22
CA THR A 117 1.58 -2.37 -1.26
C THR A 117 2.67 -1.32 -1.37
N TYR A 118 3.94 -1.73 -1.33
CA TYR A 118 5.08 -0.80 -1.46
C TYR A 118 5.12 -0.10 -2.81
N ALA A 119 4.89 -0.83 -3.90
CA ALA A 119 4.84 -0.26 -5.23
C ALA A 119 3.66 0.73 -5.40
N LEU A 120 2.52 0.45 -4.80
CA LEU A 120 1.34 1.31 -4.84
C LEU A 120 1.59 2.62 -4.10
N VAL A 121 1.96 2.55 -2.81
CA VAL A 121 2.13 3.75 -1.97
C VAL A 121 3.36 4.57 -2.37
N GLY A 122 4.39 3.91 -2.93
CA GLY A 122 5.60 4.53 -3.46
C GLY A 122 5.48 5.06 -4.90
N ASN A 123 4.31 4.95 -5.55
CA ASN A 123 4.10 5.33 -6.95
C ASN A 123 5.03 4.60 -7.96
N CYS A 124 5.38 3.36 -7.67
CA CYS A 124 6.29 2.51 -8.46
C CYS A 124 5.59 1.31 -9.11
N ILE A 125 4.25 1.27 -9.13
CA ILE A 125 3.48 0.16 -9.73
C ILE A 125 3.60 0.07 -11.26
N SER A 126 4.04 1.15 -11.91
CA SER A 126 4.22 1.24 -13.35
C SER A 126 5.28 2.28 -13.71
N ALA A 127 6.04 2.04 -14.78
CA ALA A 127 6.89 3.07 -15.39
C ALA A 127 6.08 4.16 -16.12
N ASN A 128 4.80 3.92 -16.44
CA ASN A 128 3.94 4.88 -17.10
C ASN A 128 3.36 5.87 -16.09
N LYS A 129 3.93 7.09 -16.05
CA LYS A 129 3.50 8.17 -15.13
C LYS A 129 2.04 8.58 -15.29
N ALA A 130 1.44 8.39 -16.47
CA ALA A 130 0.03 8.70 -16.70
C ALA A 130 -0.93 7.66 -16.08
N LEU A 131 -0.44 6.44 -15.79
CA LEU A 131 -1.21 5.42 -15.09
C LEU A 131 -1.31 5.70 -13.59
N LEU A 132 -0.23 6.13 -12.95
CA LEU A 132 -0.13 6.30 -11.50
C LEU A 132 -1.32 7.05 -10.86
N PRO A 133 -1.76 8.24 -11.36
CA PRO A 133 -2.87 8.96 -10.75
C PRO A 133 -4.25 8.32 -10.96
N VAL A 134 -4.36 7.34 -11.87
CA VAL A 134 -5.62 6.62 -12.11
C VAL A 134 -5.71 5.30 -11.34
N VAL A 135 -4.65 4.86 -10.65
CA VAL A 135 -4.72 3.69 -9.76
C VAL A 135 -5.40 4.09 -8.46
N ASN A 136 -6.55 3.48 -8.19
CA ASN A 136 -7.34 3.75 -6.97
C ASN A 136 -6.97 2.83 -5.81
N GLY A 137 -6.49 1.62 -6.08
CA GLY A 137 -6.17 0.66 -5.02
C GLY A 137 -5.87 -0.75 -5.50
N ILE A 138 -5.62 -1.65 -4.56
CA ILE A 138 -5.38 -3.08 -4.79
C ILE A 138 -6.21 -3.94 -3.86
N THR A 139 -6.50 -5.18 -4.28
CA THR A 139 -7.31 -6.10 -3.48
C THR A 139 -6.83 -7.54 -3.57
N ILE A 140 -7.02 -8.30 -2.50
CA ILE A 140 -6.87 -9.76 -2.45
C ILE A 140 -8.22 -10.38 -2.14
N SER A 141 -8.64 -11.37 -2.93
CA SER A 141 -9.84 -12.16 -2.71
C SER A 141 -9.50 -13.65 -2.69
N PRO A 142 -9.57 -14.31 -1.52
CA PRO A 142 -9.22 -15.72 -1.38
C PRO A 142 -10.09 -16.66 -2.22
N LYS A 143 -9.46 -17.71 -2.75
CA LYS A 143 -10.09 -18.92 -3.33
C LYS A 143 -9.38 -20.15 -2.75
N LYS A 144 -9.84 -21.35 -3.13
CA LYS A 144 -9.36 -22.62 -2.53
C LYS A 144 -7.83 -22.79 -2.59
N ASN A 145 -7.21 -22.56 -3.74
CA ASN A 145 -5.78 -22.82 -3.97
C ASN A 145 -4.97 -21.60 -4.44
N PHE A 146 -5.64 -20.46 -4.56
CA PHE A 146 -5.07 -19.21 -5.08
C PHE A 146 -5.89 -18.04 -4.55
N CYS A 147 -5.35 -16.84 -4.65
CA CYS A 147 -6.13 -15.61 -4.50
C CYS A 147 -6.31 -14.93 -5.85
N ILE A 148 -7.43 -14.24 -6.01
CA ILE A 148 -7.58 -13.24 -7.05
C ILE A 148 -7.02 -11.93 -6.52
N VAL A 149 -5.96 -11.44 -7.14
CA VAL A 149 -5.38 -10.14 -6.84
C VAL A 149 -5.83 -9.16 -7.91
N LYS A 150 -6.23 -7.95 -7.53
CA LYS A 150 -6.65 -6.92 -8.48
C LYS A 150 -5.95 -5.60 -8.25
N ILE A 151 -5.72 -4.86 -9.33
CA ILE A 151 -5.31 -3.45 -9.33
C ILE A 151 -6.45 -2.64 -9.95
N TRP A 152 -7.03 -1.72 -9.18
CA TRP A 152 -8.22 -0.97 -9.52
C TRP A 152 -7.85 0.37 -10.16
N LEU A 153 -8.47 0.67 -11.29
CA LEU A 153 -8.28 1.91 -12.04
C LEU A 153 -9.55 2.75 -12.06
N ALA A 154 -9.40 4.07 -12.05
CA ALA A 154 -10.51 5.02 -12.11
C ALA A 154 -11.20 5.12 -13.48
N ASN A 155 -10.56 4.61 -14.54
CA ASN A 155 -11.07 4.61 -15.90
C ASN A 155 -10.45 3.45 -16.70
N CYS A 156 -10.98 3.19 -17.90
CA CYS A 156 -10.50 2.12 -18.78
C CYS A 156 -9.52 2.59 -19.86
N LYS A 157 -8.78 3.70 -19.66
CA LYS A 157 -7.80 4.18 -20.66
C LYS A 157 -6.61 3.24 -20.81
N PHE A 158 -6.28 2.50 -19.75
CA PHE A 158 -5.21 1.51 -19.74
C PHE A 158 -5.80 0.12 -19.55
N GLN A 159 -5.66 -0.73 -20.58
CA GLN A 159 -6.20 -2.09 -20.58
C GLN A 159 -5.15 -3.15 -20.92
N ASN A 160 -3.99 -2.73 -21.44
CA ASN A 160 -2.87 -3.63 -21.69
C ASN A 160 -2.11 -3.87 -20.38
N ALA A 161 -2.11 -5.11 -19.90
CA ALA A 161 -1.47 -5.49 -18.63
C ALA A 161 0.04 -5.26 -18.59
N ALA A 162 0.71 -5.17 -19.75
CA ALA A 162 2.14 -4.83 -19.84
C ALA A 162 2.47 -3.41 -19.32
N VAL A 163 1.45 -2.58 -19.03
CA VAL A 163 1.65 -1.30 -18.36
C VAL A 163 2.01 -1.45 -16.88
N ILE A 164 1.67 -2.57 -16.25
CA ILE A 164 1.99 -2.84 -14.84
C ILE A 164 3.37 -3.48 -14.74
N ASN A 165 4.18 -3.04 -13.79
CA ASN A 165 5.48 -3.65 -13.52
C ASN A 165 5.29 -5.10 -13.00
N GLU A 166 6.27 -5.95 -13.26
CA GLU A 166 6.23 -7.35 -12.82
C GLU A 166 6.55 -7.46 -11.32
N PHE A 167 5.77 -8.25 -10.59
CA PHE A 167 5.96 -8.57 -9.17
C PHE A 167 5.72 -10.06 -8.93
N THR A 168 5.99 -10.55 -7.73
CA THR A 168 5.67 -11.94 -7.35
C THR A 168 4.19 -12.27 -7.64
N GLY A 169 3.95 -13.17 -8.61
CA GLY A 169 2.60 -13.58 -9.04
C GLY A 169 1.85 -12.57 -9.92
N ILE A 170 2.43 -11.40 -10.20
CA ILE A 170 1.84 -10.34 -11.01
C ILE A 170 2.63 -10.24 -12.30
N THR A 171 2.06 -10.81 -13.36
CA THR A 171 2.64 -10.77 -14.70
C THR A 171 1.64 -10.32 -15.73
N SER A 172 2.10 -9.70 -16.80
CA SER A 172 1.25 -9.36 -17.95
C SER A 172 0.59 -10.60 -18.58
N HIS A 173 1.26 -11.75 -18.56
CA HIS A 173 0.72 -13.00 -19.07
C HIS A 173 -0.42 -13.54 -18.19
N GLY A 174 -1.57 -13.82 -18.80
CA GLY A 174 -2.73 -14.38 -18.09
C GLY A 174 -3.46 -13.38 -17.20
N CYS A 175 -3.04 -12.11 -17.19
CA CYS A 175 -3.80 -11.02 -16.60
C CYS A 175 -5.06 -10.75 -17.43
N LEU A 176 -6.18 -10.52 -16.74
CA LEU A 176 -7.43 -10.12 -17.38
C LEU A 176 -7.76 -8.68 -16.98
N PHE A 177 -7.97 -7.80 -17.95
CA PHE A 177 -8.60 -6.52 -17.69
C PHE A 177 -10.12 -6.68 -17.69
N LYS A 178 -10.80 -6.20 -16.64
CA LYS A 178 -12.26 -6.24 -16.51
C LYS A 178 -12.79 -4.86 -16.18
N LYS A 179 -13.70 -4.35 -17.00
CA LYS A 179 -14.47 -3.14 -16.68
C LYS A 179 -15.42 -3.42 -15.50
N HIS A 180 -15.60 -2.44 -14.62
CA HIS A 180 -16.61 -2.53 -13.56
C HIS A 180 -18.02 -2.36 -14.14
N THR A 181 -18.98 -3.11 -13.63
CA THR A 181 -20.37 -3.11 -14.11
C THR A 181 -21.36 -2.98 -12.94
N PRO A 182 -21.35 -1.84 -12.22
CA PRO A 182 -22.05 -1.71 -10.94
C PRO A 182 -23.58 -1.83 -11.00
N GLU A 183 -24.17 -1.77 -12.20
CA GLU A 183 -25.61 -1.86 -12.43
C GLU A 183 -26.12 -3.27 -12.85
N TYR A 184 -25.36 -4.34 -12.61
CA TYR A 184 -25.77 -5.73 -12.90
C TYR A 184 -26.16 -6.53 -11.67
#